data_AF-A0A7C6FTS4-F1
#
_entry.id   AF-A0A7C6FTS4-F1
#
_cell.length_a   1.000
_cell.length_b   1.000
_cell.length_c   1.000
_cell.angle_alpha   90.00
_cell.angle_beta   90.00
_cell.angle_gamma   90.00
#
_symmetry.space_group_name_H-M   'P 1'
#
loop_
_entity.id
_entity.type
_entity.pdbx_description
1 polymer ?
#
loop_
_entity_poly.entity_id
_entity_poly.type
_entity_poly.pdbx_seq_one_letter_code
_entity_poly.pdbx_strand_id
1 'polypeptide(L)'
;MVELYEKMVKEAMAAQKADVETIKNKRGTKFNIKDTKSYLDVVEKMETLPEQSESVINLHVDSVKAHYNTLSGLTDYIRPEDDPFVEHYQTPAILEIIREVDSEFKTSLDKFIEAIGKAEALIGKEVVRRYGGFYGPTCVVDFALMPGSTSNTINRILKTVDIPENHKQAILSAKSWGMNTSYGIGEVFSNEIEAGTTVAQAAKKEIEQLQNIYQNPVEAQAELMDNAGHTSFDVRKYMSQYGDKMEETIKAAMDDGVHYGNILTVPAYCVGDVSHHIAQSTFNMCKDDVTMAIIEATTAVMDSTLNKALPKFKNEHEILSLATGSSACAVEYILELDGFNAPTVVNLLTQRFHNFVQLNPTRGGAAELHNSDFMDMIYRGWGYVDEARRLLNGSSGKLVPKVSGYAVDLEPIHQNEVIMNPQRYTYPACAITVRFSSLMRLADYPCLLTSEPVTATMLTNIIALNKENPASPVRTCKNCAAASLVDFRHHHCQWREAV
;
A
#
# COMPACT_ATOMS: atom_id res chain seq x y z
N MET A 1 17.69 8.94 20.54
CA MET A 1 18.16 8.11 19.38
C MET A 1 18.00 6.61 19.60
N VAL A 2 18.77 5.92 20.47
CA VAL A 2 18.58 4.46 20.67
C VAL A 2 17.18 4.13 21.19
N GLU A 3 16.70 4.91 22.18
CA GLU A 3 15.34 4.81 22.72
C GLU A 3 14.25 5.02 21.66
N LEU A 4 14.41 6.03 20.80
CA LEU A 4 13.54 6.28 19.65
C LEU A 4 13.50 5.08 18.69
N TYR A 5 14.66 4.50 18.35
CA TYR A 5 14.72 3.35 17.44
C TYR A 5 14.10 2.09 18.05
N GLU A 6 14.31 1.86 19.35
CA GLU A 6 13.67 0.78 20.10
C GLU A 6 12.14 0.95 20.12
N LYS A 7 11.66 2.17 20.40
CA LYS A 7 10.25 2.52 20.32
C LYS A 7 9.67 2.23 18.94
N MET A 8 10.29 2.72 17.87
CA MET A 8 9.84 2.51 16.49
C MET A 8 9.72 1.02 16.14
N VAL A 9 10.73 0.21 16.48
CA VAL A 9 10.69 -1.24 16.25
C VAL A 9 9.61 -1.90 17.09
N LYS A 10 9.47 -1.53 18.36
CA LYS A 10 8.47 -2.10 19.28
C LYS A 10 7.05 -1.81 18.81
N GLU A 11 6.73 -0.56 18.45
CA GLU A 11 5.40 -0.16 17.98
C GLU A 11 5.05 -0.88 16.67
N ALA A 12 5.95 -0.85 15.69
CA ALA A 12 5.71 -1.46 14.39
C ALA A 12 5.55 -2.99 14.48
N MET A 13 6.40 -3.66 15.28
CA MET A 13 6.27 -5.11 15.48
C MET A 13 5.06 -5.47 16.34
N ALA A 14 4.60 -4.59 17.23
CA ALA A 14 3.37 -4.81 17.99
C ALA A 14 2.14 -4.78 17.07
N ALA A 15 2.08 -3.83 16.12
CA ALA A 15 1.06 -3.78 15.08
C ALA A 15 1.02 -5.08 14.26
N GLN A 16 2.13 -5.47 13.63
CA GLN A 16 2.21 -6.70 12.85
C GLN A 16 1.82 -7.95 13.65
N LYS A 17 2.27 -8.06 14.91
CA LYS A 17 1.95 -9.21 15.76
C LYS A 17 0.48 -9.24 16.14
N ALA A 18 -0.16 -8.08 16.37
CA ALA A 18 -1.59 -8.01 16.65
C ALA A 18 -2.40 -8.61 15.49
N ASP A 19 -2.05 -8.24 14.25
CA ASP A 19 -2.67 -8.75 13.02
C ASP A 19 -2.44 -10.25 12.84
N VAL A 20 -1.17 -10.66 12.80
CA VAL A 20 -0.78 -12.05 12.52
C VAL A 20 -1.37 -13.00 13.55
N GLU A 21 -1.33 -12.66 14.84
CA GLU A 21 -1.91 -13.50 15.89
C GLU A 21 -3.44 -13.53 15.83
N THR A 22 -4.10 -12.42 15.52
CA THR A 22 -5.55 -12.40 15.34
C THR A 22 -5.97 -13.30 14.19
N ILE A 23 -5.31 -13.17 13.03
CA ILE A 23 -5.58 -13.99 11.84
C ILE A 23 -5.29 -15.45 12.12
N LYS A 24 -4.16 -15.79 12.75
CA LYS A 24 -3.82 -17.18 13.12
C LYS A 24 -4.89 -17.84 14.00
N ASN A 25 -5.45 -17.08 14.94
CA ASN A 25 -6.45 -17.59 15.87
C ASN A 25 -7.87 -17.64 15.28
N LYS A 26 -8.15 -16.83 14.25
CA LYS A 26 -9.48 -16.64 13.67
C LYS A 26 -9.61 -17.12 12.23
N ARG A 27 -8.51 -17.54 11.58
CA ARG A 27 -8.54 -18.10 10.23
C ARG A 27 -9.56 -19.23 10.14
N GLY A 28 -10.35 -19.21 9.08
CA GLY A 28 -11.44 -20.16 8.91
C GLY A 28 -12.76 -19.80 9.60
N THR A 29 -12.82 -18.79 10.46
CA THR A 29 -14.07 -18.33 11.09
C THR A 29 -14.72 -17.19 10.31
N LYS A 30 -15.93 -16.82 10.73
CA LYS A 30 -16.57 -15.58 10.27
C LYS A 30 -15.92 -14.39 10.96
N PHE A 31 -15.50 -13.40 10.18
CA PHE A 31 -14.95 -12.13 10.65
C PHE A 31 -16.02 -11.32 11.40
N ASN A 32 -15.61 -10.54 12.40
CA ASN A 32 -16.40 -9.45 12.97
C ASN A 32 -15.50 -8.24 13.20
N ILE A 33 -16.03 -7.02 13.12
CA ILE A 33 -15.25 -5.78 13.34
C ILE A 33 -14.46 -5.85 14.66
N LYS A 34 -15.05 -6.42 15.72
CA LYS A 34 -14.42 -6.58 17.04
C LYS A 34 -13.15 -7.45 17.04
N ASP A 35 -12.95 -8.28 16.02
CA ASP A 35 -11.71 -9.06 15.88
C ASP A 35 -10.50 -8.14 15.66
N THR A 36 -10.69 -6.93 15.14
CA THR A 36 -9.64 -5.92 14.90
C THR A 36 -9.20 -5.17 16.16
N LYS A 37 -9.85 -5.41 17.31
CA LYS A 37 -9.59 -4.66 18.55
C LYS A 37 -8.15 -4.79 19.04
N SER A 38 -7.50 -5.92 18.80
CA SER A 38 -6.08 -6.13 19.13
C SER A 38 -5.16 -5.10 18.48
N TYR A 39 -5.43 -4.70 17.24
CA TYR A 39 -4.70 -3.67 16.53
C TYR A 39 -4.94 -2.28 17.15
N LEU A 40 -6.21 -1.93 17.40
CA LEU A 40 -6.55 -0.68 18.09
C LEU A 40 -5.81 -0.58 19.43
N ASP A 41 -5.83 -1.64 20.24
CA ASP A 41 -5.23 -1.68 21.57
C ASP A 41 -3.69 -1.50 21.55
N VAL A 42 -3.00 -1.76 20.44
CA VAL A 42 -1.56 -1.49 20.31
C VAL A 42 -1.30 -0.08 19.78
N VAL A 43 -2.11 0.41 18.85
CA VAL A 43 -2.03 1.79 18.34
C VAL A 43 -2.31 2.81 19.44
N GLU A 44 -3.29 2.55 20.32
CA GLU A 44 -3.61 3.45 21.45
C GLU A 44 -2.46 3.64 22.46
N LYS A 45 -1.42 2.80 22.38
CA LYS A 45 -0.22 2.88 23.22
C LYS A 45 0.94 3.59 22.54
N MET A 46 0.77 4.08 21.32
CA MET A 46 1.77 4.92 20.67
C MET A 46 1.93 6.21 21.47
N GLU A 47 3.16 6.52 21.84
CA GLU A 47 3.51 7.71 22.61
C GLU A 47 4.41 8.62 21.78
N THR A 48 4.51 9.88 22.17
CA THR A 48 5.38 10.87 21.51
C THR A 48 6.64 11.06 22.35
N LEU A 49 7.82 11.00 21.72
CA LEU A 49 9.08 11.41 22.35
C LEU A 49 9.35 12.91 22.12
N PRO A 50 10.19 13.58 22.92
CA PRO A 50 10.41 15.03 22.83
C PRO A 50 10.82 15.57 21.44
N GLU A 51 11.48 14.75 20.63
CA GLU A 51 11.89 15.07 19.26
C GLU A 51 10.79 14.86 18.20
N GLN A 52 9.66 14.27 18.59
CA GLN A 52 8.55 13.92 17.69
C GLN A 52 7.40 14.91 17.80
N SER A 53 6.76 15.23 16.68
CA SER A 53 5.51 15.97 16.66
C SER A 53 4.36 15.10 17.17
N GLU A 54 3.75 15.54 18.28
CA GLU A 54 2.59 14.89 18.87
C GLU A 54 1.38 14.91 17.93
N SER A 55 1.19 16.01 17.18
CA SER A 55 0.07 16.13 16.24
C SER A 55 0.14 15.08 15.13
N VAL A 56 1.34 14.67 14.68
CA VAL A 56 1.51 13.56 13.72
C VAL A 56 1.16 12.21 14.33
N ILE A 57 1.55 11.94 15.58
CA ILE A 57 1.18 10.70 16.26
C ILE A 57 -0.35 10.66 16.48
N ASN A 58 -0.95 11.78 16.86
CA ASN A 58 -2.40 11.90 17.04
C ASN A 58 -3.17 11.67 15.73
N LEU A 59 -2.67 12.16 14.59
CA LEU A 59 -3.26 11.84 13.27
C LEU A 59 -3.40 10.34 13.03
N HIS A 60 -2.41 9.53 13.44
CA HIS A 60 -2.46 8.07 13.33
C HIS A 60 -3.44 7.48 14.37
N VAL A 61 -3.23 7.80 15.65
CA VAL A 61 -3.97 7.20 16.75
C VAL A 61 -5.46 7.53 16.67
N ASP A 62 -5.81 8.79 16.46
CA ASP A 62 -7.19 9.23 16.39
C ASP A 62 -7.89 8.74 15.13
N SER A 63 -7.16 8.59 14.01
CA SER A 63 -7.71 8.01 12.79
C SER A 63 -8.11 6.55 12.99
N VAL A 64 -7.24 5.72 13.56
CA VAL A 64 -7.56 4.31 13.87
C VAL A 64 -8.75 4.22 14.84
N LYS A 65 -8.76 5.06 15.89
CA LYS A 65 -9.91 5.14 16.82
C LYS A 65 -11.20 5.56 16.12
N ALA A 66 -11.16 6.62 15.33
CA ALA A 66 -12.33 7.14 14.62
C ALA A 66 -12.89 6.10 13.67
N HIS A 67 -12.00 5.47 12.89
CA HIS A 67 -12.34 4.43 11.93
C HIS A 67 -12.97 3.20 12.60
N TYR A 68 -12.32 2.62 13.62
CA TYR A 68 -12.84 1.46 14.37
C TYR A 68 -14.21 1.75 14.99
N ASN A 69 -14.35 2.90 15.66
CA ASN A 69 -15.58 3.27 16.35
C ASN A 69 -16.72 3.58 15.38
N THR A 70 -16.43 4.18 14.22
CA THR A 70 -17.43 4.44 13.19
C THR A 70 -17.89 3.12 12.56
N LEU A 71 -16.97 2.25 12.11
CA LEU A 71 -17.34 0.95 11.54
C LEU A 71 -18.12 0.08 12.53
N SER A 72 -17.65 -0.04 13.77
CA SER A 72 -18.33 -0.81 14.83
C SER A 72 -19.76 -0.32 15.11
N GLY A 73 -20.05 0.95 14.84
CA GLY A 73 -21.39 1.53 14.99
C GLY A 73 -22.30 1.35 13.77
N LEU A 74 -21.73 1.00 12.61
CA LEU A 74 -22.44 0.86 11.35
C LEU A 74 -22.67 -0.60 10.95
N THR A 75 -21.74 -1.50 11.28
CA THR A 75 -21.84 -2.92 10.95
C THR A 75 -21.02 -3.78 11.91
N ASP A 76 -21.38 -5.05 12.02
CA ASP A 76 -20.57 -6.07 12.70
C ASP A 76 -19.69 -6.86 11.71
N TYR A 77 -19.94 -6.77 10.40
CA TYR A 77 -19.30 -7.61 9.38
C TYR A 77 -19.13 -6.85 8.06
N ILE A 78 -17.98 -7.07 7.41
CA ILE A 78 -17.70 -6.61 6.05
C ILE A 78 -17.48 -7.85 5.18
N ARG A 79 -18.14 -7.90 4.03
CA ARG A 79 -17.99 -9.01 3.08
C ARG A 79 -16.65 -8.91 2.33
N PRO A 80 -16.06 -10.04 1.89
CA PRO A 80 -14.79 -10.03 1.17
C PRO A 80 -14.73 -9.11 -0.05
N GLU A 81 -15.86 -8.90 -0.73
CA GLU A 81 -15.93 -8.04 -1.91
C GLU A 81 -15.83 -6.54 -1.58
N ASP A 82 -16.08 -6.17 -0.32
CA ASP A 82 -16.09 -4.78 0.15
C ASP A 82 -14.82 -4.43 0.95
N ASP A 83 -14.12 -5.42 1.52
CA ASP A 83 -12.93 -5.19 2.35
C ASP A 83 -11.74 -4.48 1.67
N PRO A 84 -11.52 -4.57 0.34
CA PRO A 84 -10.44 -3.84 -0.32
C PRO A 84 -10.64 -2.32 -0.31
N PHE A 85 -11.87 -1.84 -0.11
CA PHE A 85 -12.18 -0.41 -0.22
C PHE A 85 -12.11 0.35 1.11
N VAL A 86 -11.95 -0.35 2.23
CA VAL A 86 -12.12 0.19 3.58
C VAL A 86 -11.10 1.27 3.96
N GLU A 87 -9.94 1.27 3.31
CA GLU A 87 -8.86 2.25 3.47
C GLU A 87 -8.95 3.47 2.53
N HIS A 88 -9.96 3.53 1.65
CA HIS A 88 -10.11 4.60 0.65
C HIS A 88 -11.06 5.73 1.07
N TYR A 89 -11.59 5.67 2.31
CA TYR A 89 -12.66 6.57 2.76
C TYR A 89 -12.16 7.77 3.57
N GLN A 90 -10.94 7.72 4.09
CA GLN A 90 -10.41 8.69 5.05
C GLN A 90 -10.05 10.00 4.34
N THR A 91 -9.23 9.93 3.31
CA THR A 91 -8.75 11.10 2.58
C THR A 91 -9.82 11.91 1.90
N PRO A 92 -10.88 11.32 1.30
CA PRO A 92 -12.00 12.11 0.80
C PRO A 92 -12.57 13.08 1.84
N ALA A 93 -12.84 12.61 3.06
CA ALA A 93 -13.35 13.43 4.15
C ALA A 93 -12.32 14.49 4.62
N ILE A 94 -11.05 14.10 4.75
CA ILE A 94 -9.97 15.01 5.16
C ILE A 94 -9.78 16.13 4.13
N LEU A 95 -9.85 15.81 2.83
CA LEU A 95 -9.67 16.78 1.76
C LEU A 95 -10.80 17.83 1.75
N GLU A 96 -12.04 17.44 2.06
CA GLU A 96 -13.16 18.38 2.24
C GLU A 96 -12.93 19.29 3.44
N ILE A 97 -12.50 18.74 4.58
CA ILE A 97 -12.18 19.54 5.78
C ILE A 97 -11.10 20.58 5.48
N ILE A 98 -9.97 20.18 4.87
CA ILE A 98 -8.88 21.11 4.52
C ILE A 98 -9.40 22.22 3.58
N ARG A 99 -10.23 21.86 2.58
CA ARG A 99 -10.82 22.82 1.64
C ARG A 99 -11.77 23.81 2.30
N GLU A 100 -12.48 23.40 3.36
CA GLU A 100 -13.38 24.27 4.10
C GLU A 100 -12.64 25.24 5.02
N VAL A 101 -11.57 24.79 5.66
CA VAL A 101 -10.81 25.60 6.63
C VAL A 101 -9.74 26.49 5.98
N ASP A 102 -9.18 26.11 4.82
CA ASP A 102 -8.15 26.86 4.11
C ASP A 102 -8.60 27.27 2.69
N SER A 103 -8.94 28.56 2.56
CA SER A 103 -9.39 29.16 1.30
C SER A 103 -8.29 29.25 0.22
N GLU A 104 -7.01 29.33 0.60
CA GLU A 104 -5.89 29.39 -0.36
C GLU A 104 -5.64 28.01 -0.96
N PHE A 105 -5.71 26.97 -0.12
CA PHE A 105 -5.66 25.58 -0.58
C PHE A 105 -6.84 25.26 -1.48
N LYS A 106 -8.07 25.63 -1.10
CA LYS A 106 -9.26 25.50 -1.95
C LYS A 106 -9.06 26.13 -3.33
N THR A 107 -8.56 27.36 -3.37
CA THR A 107 -8.28 28.06 -4.64
C THR A 107 -7.24 27.31 -5.49
N SER A 108 -6.25 26.71 -4.83
CA SER A 108 -5.22 25.92 -5.51
C SER A 108 -5.77 24.61 -6.08
N LEU A 109 -6.65 23.94 -5.34
CA LEU A 109 -7.35 22.74 -5.78
C LEU A 109 -8.28 23.04 -6.96
N ASP A 110 -9.04 24.14 -6.91
CA ASP A 110 -9.92 24.56 -8.01
C ASP A 110 -9.13 24.82 -9.31
N LYS A 111 -7.97 25.48 -9.23
CA LYS A 111 -7.05 25.66 -10.36
C LYS A 111 -6.53 24.34 -10.92
N PHE A 112 -6.23 23.37 -10.05
CA PHE A 112 -5.79 22.05 -10.47
C PHE A 112 -6.92 21.27 -11.17
N ILE A 113 -8.16 21.32 -10.65
CA ILE A 113 -9.34 20.72 -11.29
C ILE A 113 -9.57 21.32 -12.68
N GLU A 114 -9.40 22.63 -12.85
CA GLU A 114 -9.47 23.29 -14.16
C GLU A 114 -8.36 22.77 -15.11
N ALA A 115 -7.15 22.57 -14.59
CA ALA A 115 -6.03 22.03 -15.36
C ALA A 115 -6.26 20.59 -15.84
N ILE A 116 -6.91 19.74 -15.03
CA ILE A 116 -7.36 18.40 -15.45
C ILE A 116 -8.27 18.51 -16.67
N GLY A 117 -9.26 19.41 -16.63
CA GLY A 117 -10.19 19.64 -17.74
C GLY A 117 -9.51 20.06 -19.05
N LYS A 118 -8.34 20.70 -18.96
CA LYS A 118 -7.53 21.14 -20.11
C LYS A 118 -6.49 20.09 -20.55
N ALA A 119 -6.33 19.00 -19.81
CA ALA A 119 -5.27 18.01 -20.03
C ALA A 119 -5.66 16.85 -20.95
N GLU A 120 -6.65 17.03 -21.85
CA GLU A 120 -7.17 15.98 -22.74
C GLU A 120 -6.07 15.23 -23.51
N ALA A 121 -5.12 15.95 -24.11
CA ALA A 121 -4.04 15.33 -24.88
C ALA A 121 -3.12 14.45 -24.01
N LEU A 122 -2.94 14.81 -22.73
CA LEU A 122 -2.17 14.02 -21.79
C LEU A 122 -2.99 12.82 -21.32
N ILE A 123 -4.18 13.05 -20.77
CA ILE A 123 -5.04 12.01 -20.19
C ILE A 123 -5.42 10.99 -21.27
N GLY A 124 -5.85 11.43 -22.45
CA GLY A 124 -6.19 10.58 -23.59
C GLY A 124 -5.05 9.65 -24.01
N LYS A 125 -3.81 10.15 -24.02
CA LYS A 125 -2.63 9.33 -24.29
C LYS A 125 -2.39 8.28 -23.21
N GLU A 126 -2.53 8.64 -21.94
CA GLU A 126 -2.28 7.72 -20.83
C GLU A 126 -3.34 6.62 -20.75
N VAL A 127 -4.62 6.94 -20.95
CA VAL A 127 -5.67 5.93 -20.93
C VAL A 127 -5.62 4.98 -22.12
N VAL A 128 -5.30 5.46 -23.32
CA VAL A 128 -5.10 4.58 -24.49
C VAL A 128 -3.94 3.60 -24.26
N ARG A 129 -2.84 4.08 -23.67
CA ARG A 129 -1.71 3.23 -23.30
C ARG A 129 -2.09 2.19 -22.25
N ARG A 130 -2.81 2.59 -21.20
CA ARG A 130 -3.26 1.66 -20.15
C ARG A 130 -4.25 0.62 -20.66
N TYR A 131 -5.22 1.02 -21.47
CA TYR A 131 -6.19 0.14 -22.10
C TYR A 131 -5.48 -0.98 -22.89
N GLY A 132 -4.50 -0.61 -23.73
CA GLY A 132 -3.70 -1.57 -24.50
C GLY A 132 -2.64 -2.36 -23.70
N GLY A 133 -2.55 -2.17 -22.38
CA GLY A 133 -1.56 -2.83 -21.54
C GLY A 133 -0.12 -2.37 -21.75
N PHE A 134 0.11 -1.19 -22.35
CA PHE A 134 1.44 -0.66 -22.70
C PHE A 134 2.37 -0.54 -21.48
N TYR A 135 1.80 -0.22 -20.32
CA TYR A 135 2.54 -0.07 -19.08
C TYR A 135 2.62 -1.35 -18.25
N GLY A 136 2.23 -2.51 -18.78
CA GLY A 136 2.12 -3.77 -18.03
C GLY A 136 1.33 -3.62 -16.71
N PRO A 137 1.61 -4.46 -15.69
CA PRO A 137 0.99 -4.31 -14.37
C PRO A 137 1.32 -2.95 -13.76
N THR A 138 0.31 -2.25 -13.23
CA THR A 138 0.44 -0.95 -12.54
C THR A 138 -0.40 -0.93 -11.28
N CYS A 139 0.00 -0.15 -10.29
CA CYS A 139 -0.82 0.12 -9.11
C CYS A 139 -1.83 1.26 -9.37
N VAL A 140 -2.95 1.21 -8.64
CA VAL A 140 -3.91 2.32 -8.51
C VAL A 140 -3.46 3.29 -7.42
N VAL A 141 -2.82 2.77 -6.38
CA VAL A 141 -2.20 3.48 -5.26
C VAL A 141 -0.68 3.33 -5.39
N ASP A 142 0.03 4.45 -5.60
CA ASP A 142 1.48 4.39 -5.80
C ASP A 142 2.24 4.91 -4.58
N PHE A 143 2.97 4.02 -3.90
CA PHE A 143 3.83 4.48 -2.82
C PHE A 143 5.04 5.30 -3.33
N ALA A 144 5.43 5.07 -4.57
CA ALA A 144 6.38 5.89 -5.31
C ALA A 144 5.90 5.94 -6.75
N LEU A 145 6.15 7.05 -7.47
CA LEU A 145 5.69 7.19 -8.84
C LEU A 145 6.14 6.00 -9.70
N MET A 146 5.22 5.47 -10.52
CA MET A 146 5.53 4.44 -11.51
C MET A 146 5.02 4.81 -12.90
N PRO A 147 5.60 4.21 -13.96
CA PRO A 147 5.12 4.37 -15.33
C PRO A 147 3.62 4.11 -15.45
N GLY A 148 2.89 5.04 -16.06
CA GLY A 148 1.47 4.87 -16.36
C GLY A 148 0.52 5.01 -15.18
N SER A 149 1.00 5.18 -13.96
CA SER A 149 0.13 5.29 -12.79
C SER A 149 -0.70 6.57 -12.69
N THR A 150 -1.74 6.53 -11.85
CA THR A 150 -2.59 7.69 -11.55
C THR A 150 -1.76 8.84 -10.99
N SER A 151 -0.91 8.57 -9.99
CA SER A 151 -0.06 9.59 -9.35
C SER A 151 0.95 10.20 -10.33
N ASN A 152 1.53 9.40 -11.23
CA ASN A 152 2.46 9.91 -12.25
C ASN A 152 1.75 10.80 -13.28
N THR A 153 0.48 10.53 -13.60
CA THR A 153 -0.32 11.39 -14.48
C THR A 153 -0.69 12.70 -13.79
N ILE A 154 -1.10 12.64 -12.52
CA ILE A 154 -1.40 13.84 -11.71
C ILE A 154 -0.17 14.72 -11.55
N ASN A 155 1.00 14.14 -11.27
CA ASN A 155 2.26 14.88 -11.20
C ASN A 155 2.52 15.71 -12.47
N ARG A 156 2.27 15.11 -13.64
CA ARG A 156 2.47 15.79 -14.94
C ARG A 156 1.52 16.96 -15.16
N ILE A 157 0.30 16.86 -14.65
CA ILE A 157 -0.67 17.96 -14.68
C ILE A 157 -0.23 19.04 -13.68
N LEU A 158 0.09 18.69 -12.44
CA LEU A 158 0.49 19.64 -11.39
C LEU A 158 1.69 20.52 -11.78
N LYS A 159 2.64 19.97 -12.55
CA LYS A 159 3.78 20.73 -13.07
C LYS A 159 3.40 21.88 -14.02
N THR A 160 2.22 21.86 -14.61
CA THR A 160 1.74 22.93 -15.50
C THR A 160 0.90 23.98 -14.77
N VAL A 161 0.58 23.75 -13.48
CA VAL A 161 -0.30 24.62 -12.70
C VAL A 161 0.53 25.62 -11.89
N ASP A 162 0.12 26.89 -11.93
CA ASP A 162 0.70 27.97 -11.14
C ASP A 162 -0.03 28.13 -9.80
N ILE A 163 0.43 27.32 -8.83
CA ILE A 163 -0.01 27.26 -7.42
C ILE A 163 1.21 27.01 -6.51
N PRO A 164 1.10 27.29 -5.19
CA PRO A 164 2.16 27.02 -4.22
C PRO A 164 2.66 25.57 -4.25
N GLU A 165 3.97 25.39 -4.04
CA GLU A 165 4.62 24.08 -4.16
C GLU A 165 4.10 23.07 -3.12
N ASN A 166 3.98 23.49 -1.87
CA ASN A 166 3.37 22.69 -0.81
C ASN A 166 1.95 22.22 -1.16
N HIS A 167 1.15 23.03 -1.88
CA HIS A 167 -0.17 22.64 -2.35
C HIS A 167 -0.10 21.60 -3.46
N LYS A 168 0.84 21.71 -4.41
CA LYS A 168 1.06 20.67 -5.42
C LYS A 168 1.42 19.35 -4.77
N GLN A 169 2.35 19.40 -3.82
CA GLN A 169 2.79 18.24 -3.07
C GLN A 169 1.63 17.60 -2.31
N ALA A 170 0.80 18.40 -1.62
CA ALA A 170 -0.39 17.91 -0.93
C ALA A 170 -1.41 17.25 -1.86
N ILE A 171 -1.70 17.84 -3.03
CA ILE A 171 -2.61 17.26 -4.04
C ILE A 171 -2.06 15.94 -4.60
N LEU A 172 -0.75 15.85 -4.79
CA LEU A 172 -0.09 14.61 -5.22
C LEU A 172 -0.12 13.54 -4.10
N SER A 173 0.21 13.93 -2.86
CA SER A 173 0.13 13.08 -1.67
C SER A 173 -1.26 12.49 -1.51
N ALA A 174 -2.31 13.32 -1.67
CA ALA A 174 -3.71 12.92 -1.57
C ALA A 174 -4.04 11.72 -2.44
N LYS A 175 -3.55 11.65 -3.69
CA LYS A 175 -3.85 10.51 -4.57
C LYS A 175 -2.84 9.38 -4.50
N SER A 176 -1.62 9.64 -4.04
CA SER A 176 -0.63 8.59 -3.76
C SER A 176 -1.03 7.81 -2.51
N TRP A 177 -0.31 7.96 -1.40
CA TRP A 177 -0.57 7.25 -0.15
C TRP A 177 -1.84 7.70 0.55
N GLY A 178 -2.31 8.93 0.27
CA GLY A 178 -3.60 9.37 0.76
C GLY A 178 -4.76 8.59 0.14
N MET A 179 -4.57 7.90 -0.98
CA MET A 179 -5.62 7.05 -1.55
C MET A 179 -6.95 7.78 -1.79
N ASN A 180 -6.91 9.06 -2.19
CA ASN A 180 -8.10 9.87 -2.45
C ASN A 180 -9.01 9.17 -3.46
N THR A 181 -10.07 8.56 -2.95
CA THR A 181 -10.94 7.60 -3.62
C THR A 181 -10.22 6.32 -4.10
N SER A 182 -10.97 5.26 -4.32
CA SER A 182 -10.47 4.00 -4.90
C SER A 182 -10.27 4.05 -6.42
N TYR A 183 -10.60 5.17 -7.07
CA TYR A 183 -10.55 5.29 -8.53
C TYR A 183 -9.14 5.19 -9.11
N GLY A 184 -8.95 4.35 -10.13
CA GLY A 184 -7.73 4.30 -10.93
C GLY A 184 -7.93 4.87 -12.33
N ILE A 185 -6.97 5.66 -12.81
CA ILE A 185 -7.00 6.20 -14.17
C ILE A 185 -7.11 5.06 -15.21
N GLY A 186 -7.91 5.26 -16.24
CA GLY A 186 -8.21 4.34 -17.34
C GLY A 186 -9.43 3.45 -17.13
N GLU A 187 -9.99 3.39 -15.92
CA GLU A 187 -11.13 2.53 -15.61
C GLU A 187 -12.41 2.98 -16.34
N VAL A 188 -12.75 4.27 -16.24
CA VAL A 188 -13.92 4.84 -16.94
C VAL A 188 -13.71 4.73 -18.44
N PHE A 189 -12.53 5.13 -18.94
CA PHE A 189 -12.21 5.01 -20.37
C PHE A 189 -12.44 3.59 -20.91
N SER A 190 -11.91 2.57 -20.23
CA SER A 190 -11.99 1.18 -20.70
C SER A 190 -13.43 0.66 -20.73
N ASN A 191 -14.22 0.95 -19.68
CA ASN A 191 -15.63 0.57 -19.63
C ASN A 191 -16.45 1.26 -20.72
N GLU A 192 -16.20 2.54 -20.96
CA GLU A 192 -16.93 3.33 -21.96
C GLU A 192 -16.62 2.91 -23.40
N ILE A 193 -15.36 2.55 -23.70
CA ILE A 193 -14.98 2.00 -25.01
C ILE A 193 -15.71 0.68 -25.28
N GLU A 194 -15.67 -0.24 -24.32
CA GLU A 194 -16.31 -1.55 -24.45
C GLU A 194 -17.84 -1.46 -24.46
N ALA A 195 -18.41 -0.40 -23.88
CA ALA A 195 -19.83 -0.06 -23.99
C ALA A 195 -20.22 0.57 -25.34
N GLY A 196 -19.27 0.80 -26.25
CA GLY A 196 -19.52 1.24 -27.63
C GLY A 196 -19.41 2.75 -27.85
N THR A 197 -18.83 3.51 -26.91
CA THR A 197 -18.55 4.94 -27.13
C THR A 197 -17.30 5.15 -28.00
N THR A 198 -17.16 6.35 -28.57
CA THR A 198 -15.95 6.72 -29.30
C THR A 198 -14.80 7.02 -28.34
N VAL A 199 -13.55 6.89 -28.82
CA VAL A 199 -12.33 7.24 -28.05
C VAL A 199 -12.38 8.64 -27.46
N ALA A 200 -12.88 9.63 -28.21
CA ALA A 200 -13.01 11.01 -27.72
C ALA A 200 -14.05 11.12 -26.59
N GLN A 201 -15.17 10.42 -26.69
CA GLN A 201 -16.21 10.43 -25.66
C GLN A 201 -15.74 9.72 -24.38
N ALA A 202 -15.09 8.57 -24.50
CA ALA A 202 -14.52 7.84 -23.38
C ALA A 202 -13.43 8.68 -22.67
N ALA A 203 -12.55 9.34 -23.43
CA ALA A 203 -11.53 10.22 -22.87
C ALA A 203 -12.15 11.43 -22.14
N LYS A 204 -13.25 11.99 -22.67
CA LYS A 204 -13.97 13.06 -22.00
C LYS A 204 -14.55 12.63 -20.65
N LYS A 205 -15.19 11.45 -20.59
CA LYS A 205 -15.75 10.90 -19.35
C LYS A 205 -14.68 10.59 -18.31
N GLU A 206 -13.53 10.10 -18.76
CA GLU A 206 -12.35 9.91 -17.89
C GLU A 206 -11.88 11.23 -17.26
N ILE A 207 -11.82 12.30 -18.03
CA ILE A 207 -11.47 13.64 -17.53
C ILE A 207 -12.52 14.11 -16.51
N GLU A 208 -13.81 13.94 -16.80
CA GLU A 208 -14.91 14.29 -15.89
C GLU A 208 -14.79 13.51 -14.55
N GLN A 209 -14.47 12.22 -14.59
CA GLN A 209 -14.23 11.41 -13.39
C GLN A 209 -13.01 11.89 -12.59
N LEU A 210 -11.89 12.17 -13.27
CA LEU A 210 -10.69 12.70 -12.62
C LEU A 210 -10.95 14.06 -11.96
N GLN A 211 -11.80 14.91 -12.55
CA GLN A 211 -12.23 16.15 -11.91
C GLN A 211 -13.11 15.88 -10.69
N ASN A 212 -14.06 14.94 -10.80
CA ASN A 212 -15.03 14.64 -9.75
C ASN A 212 -14.37 14.18 -8.43
N ILE A 213 -13.34 13.32 -8.51
CA ILE A 213 -12.64 12.81 -7.32
C ILE A 213 -11.93 13.90 -6.50
N TYR A 214 -11.71 15.09 -7.06
CA TYR A 214 -11.17 16.25 -6.35
C TYR A 214 -12.23 17.30 -6.05
N GLN A 215 -13.23 17.43 -6.91
CA GLN A 215 -14.30 18.41 -6.76
C GLN A 215 -15.29 18.04 -5.65
N ASN A 216 -15.68 16.75 -5.59
CA ASN A 216 -16.66 16.20 -4.66
C ASN A 216 -16.13 14.85 -4.12
N PRO A 217 -14.99 14.81 -3.42
CA PRO A 217 -14.29 13.56 -3.14
C PRO A 217 -15.13 12.56 -2.32
N VAL A 218 -15.94 13.00 -1.34
CA VAL A 218 -16.81 12.11 -0.56
C VAL A 218 -17.91 11.51 -1.43
N GLU A 219 -18.61 12.34 -2.21
CA GLU A 219 -19.66 11.84 -3.10
C GLU A 219 -19.09 10.96 -4.21
N ALA A 220 -17.96 11.34 -4.80
CA ALA A 220 -17.29 10.55 -5.83
C ALA A 220 -16.88 9.16 -5.30
N GLN A 221 -16.34 9.07 -4.07
CA GLN A 221 -16.06 7.77 -3.46
C GLN A 221 -17.33 6.97 -3.21
N ALA A 222 -18.41 7.62 -2.77
CA ALA A 222 -19.67 6.93 -2.54
C ALA A 222 -20.29 6.38 -3.84
N GLU A 223 -20.26 7.15 -4.93
CA GLU A 223 -20.70 6.71 -6.26
C GLU A 223 -19.87 5.54 -6.78
N LEU A 224 -18.54 5.52 -6.55
CA LEU A 224 -17.69 4.38 -6.90
C LEU A 224 -18.11 3.12 -6.14
N MET A 225 -18.46 3.25 -4.86
CA MET A 225 -18.92 2.12 -4.04
C MET A 225 -20.32 1.64 -4.44
N ASP A 226 -21.23 2.56 -4.77
CA ASP A 226 -22.55 2.23 -5.29
C ASP A 226 -22.40 1.41 -6.59
N ASN A 227 -21.51 1.83 -7.50
CA ASN A 227 -21.22 1.14 -8.75
C ASN A 227 -20.50 -0.21 -8.55
N ALA A 228 -19.65 -0.33 -7.53
CA ALA A 228 -19.05 -1.60 -7.10
C ALA A 228 -20.05 -2.53 -6.39
N GLY A 229 -21.28 -2.06 -6.13
CA GLY A 229 -22.31 -2.82 -5.43
C GLY A 229 -22.00 -3.05 -3.96
N HIS A 230 -21.27 -2.13 -3.32
CA HIS A 230 -20.91 -2.20 -1.90
C HIS A 230 -22.17 -2.23 -1.02
N THR A 231 -22.21 -3.13 -0.05
CA THR A 231 -23.41 -3.30 0.80
C THR A 231 -23.11 -3.50 2.29
N SER A 232 -21.85 -3.59 2.68
CA SER A 232 -21.48 -3.91 4.05
C SER A 232 -21.88 -2.82 5.07
N PHE A 233 -21.94 -1.56 4.64
CA PHE A 233 -22.39 -0.42 5.43
C PHE A 233 -22.67 0.80 4.54
N ASP A 234 -23.26 1.85 5.11
CA ASP A 234 -23.48 3.14 4.45
C ASP A 234 -22.17 3.95 4.42
N VAL A 235 -21.56 4.02 3.23
CA VAL A 235 -20.26 4.67 3.01
C VAL A 235 -20.31 6.19 3.18
N ARG A 236 -21.44 6.83 2.85
CA ARG A 236 -21.62 8.29 3.01
C ARG A 236 -21.71 8.63 4.49
N LYS A 237 -22.50 7.87 5.23
CA LYS A 237 -22.61 8.01 6.69
C LYS A 237 -21.28 7.72 7.38
N TYR A 238 -20.53 6.71 6.91
CA TYR A 238 -19.19 6.45 7.40
C TYR A 238 -18.27 7.67 7.24
N MET A 239 -18.15 8.21 6.02
CA MET A 239 -17.22 9.32 5.74
C MET A 239 -17.58 10.60 6.50
N SER A 240 -18.88 10.90 6.63
CA SER A 240 -19.36 12.01 7.46
C SER A 240 -18.99 11.82 8.94
N GLN A 241 -19.30 10.66 9.54
CA GLN A 241 -18.98 10.40 10.96
C GLN A 241 -17.48 10.32 11.24
N TYR A 242 -16.69 9.83 10.29
CA TYR A 242 -15.23 9.84 10.38
C TYR A 242 -14.69 11.27 10.31
N GLY A 243 -15.17 12.08 9.35
CA GLY A 243 -14.82 13.49 9.21
C GLY A 243 -15.08 14.30 10.48
N ASP A 244 -16.30 14.21 11.03
CA ASP A 244 -16.69 14.88 12.28
C ASP A 244 -15.74 14.56 13.44
N LYS A 245 -15.30 13.29 13.55
CA LYS A 245 -14.39 12.83 14.62
C LYS A 245 -12.95 13.28 14.42
N MET A 246 -12.52 13.48 13.17
CA MET A 246 -11.14 13.83 12.84
C MET A 246 -10.93 15.34 12.69
N GLU A 247 -11.99 16.14 12.60
CA GLU A 247 -11.90 17.57 12.32
C GLU A 247 -10.97 18.33 13.28
N GLU A 248 -11.08 18.07 14.59
CA GLU A 248 -10.22 18.72 15.59
C GLU A 248 -8.75 18.29 15.45
N THR A 249 -8.49 16.99 15.27
CA THR A 249 -7.13 16.46 15.08
C THR A 249 -6.47 17.02 13.82
N ILE A 250 -7.23 17.16 12.73
CA ILE A 250 -6.75 17.75 11.48
C ILE A 250 -6.38 19.22 11.69
N LYS A 251 -7.26 20.01 12.29
CA LYS A 251 -6.98 21.44 12.58
C LYS A 251 -5.77 21.59 13.49
N ALA A 252 -5.64 20.76 14.52
CA ALA A 252 -4.49 20.76 15.41
C ALA A 252 -3.17 20.46 14.68
N ALA A 253 -3.19 19.52 13.72
CA ALA A 253 -2.01 19.24 12.88
C ALA A 253 -1.67 20.40 11.93
N MET A 254 -2.69 21.08 11.38
CA MET A 254 -2.49 22.29 10.58
C MET A 254 -1.88 23.42 11.41
N ASP A 255 -2.39 23.65 12.62
CA ASP A 255 -1.90 24.67 13.55
C ASP A 255 -0.46 24.36 14.02
N ASP A 256 -0.11 23.07 14.16
CA ASP A 256 1.25 22.61 14.47
C ASP A 256 2.20 22.68 13.25
N GLY A 257 1.73 23.12 12.07
CA GLY A 257 2.55 23.24 10.87
C GLY A 257 2.92 21.90 10.22
N VAL A 258 2.14 20.84 10.45
CA VAL A 258 2.30 19.58 9.74
C VAL A 258 1.96 19.80 8.26
N HIS A 259 2.83 19.34 7.36
CA HIS A 259 2.62 19.48 5.92
C HIS A 259 1.31 18.79 5.50
N TYR A 260 0.49 19.45 4.68
CA TYR A 260 -0.84 18.92 4.27
C TYR A 260 -0.75 17.53 3.62
N GLY A 261 0.32 17.28 2.85
CA GLY A 261 0.58 15.95 2.31
C GLY A 261 0.67 14.84 3.38
N ASN A 262 1.22 15.15 4.56
CA ASN A 262 1.27 14.23 5.69
C ASN A 262 -0.10 14.10 6.39
N ILE A 263 -0.85 15.20 6.51
CA ILE A 263 -2.23 15.21 7.04
C ILE A 263 -3.15 14.33 6.19
N LEU A 264 -2.97 14.34 4.87
CA LEU A 264 -3.74 13.52 3.91
C LEU A 264 -3.25 12.07 3.85
N THR A 265 -2.03 11.77 4.32
CA THR A 265 -1.42 10.45 4.17
C THR A 265 -1.51 9.61 5.44
N VAL A 266 -1.11 10.16 6.58
CA VAL A 266 -0.99 9.39 7.83
C VAL A 266 -2.32 8.75 8.23
N PRO A 267 -3.47 9.48 8.24
CA PRO A 267 -4.75 8.88 8.61
C PRO A 267 -5.26 7.81 7.64
N ALA A 268 -4.96 7.93 6.34
CA ALA A 268 -5.40 6.93 5.36
C ALA A 268 -4.60 5.65 5.47
N TYR A 269 -3.29 5.76 5.68
CA TYR A 269 -2.41 4.61 5.64
C TYR A 269 -2.43 3.76 6.91
N CYS A 270 -2.81 4.32 8.06
CA CYS A 270 -2.80 3.60 9.34
C CYS A 270 -4.07 2.77 9.64
N VAL A 271 -5.14 2.92 8.85
CA VAL A 271 -6.43 2.30 9.15
C VAL A 271 -6.61 0.90 8.57
N GLY A 272 -5.77 0.48 7.62
CA GLY A 272 -5.92 -0.77 6.88
C GLY A 272 -6.06 -2.02 7.76
N ASP A 273 -5.46 -2.03 8.94
CA ASP A 273 -5.53 -3.19 9.84
C ASP A 273 -6.92 -3.40 10.48
N VAL A 274 -7.82 -2.42 10.36
CA VAL A 274 -9.21 -2.52 10.81
C VAL A 274 -10.12 -2.85 9.62
N SER A 275 -10.37 -4.13 9.41
CA SER A 275 -11.34 -4.63 8.41
C SER A 275 -10.91 -4.53 6.94
N HIS A 276 -9.63 -4.25 6.67
CA HIS A 276 -8.98 -4.51 5.38
C HIS A 276 -7.94 -5.64 5.51
N HIS A 277 -6.96 -5.52 6.43
CA HIS A 277 -5.97 -6.58 6.64
C HIS A 277 -6.43 -7.70 7.57
N ILE A 278 -6.99 -7.35 8.72
CA ILE A 278 -7.78 -8.27 9.54
C ILE A 278 -9.20 -8.25 8.98
N ALA A 279 -9.45 -9.09 7.97
CA ALA A 279 -10.72 -9.13 7.25
C ALA A 279 -11.16 -10.56 6.89
N GLN A 280 -12.36 -10.68 6.33
CA GLN A 280 -12.91 -11.97 5.95
C GLN A 280 -12.11 -12.63 4.80
N SER A 281 -11.62 -11.86 3.83
CA SER A 281 -10.75 -12.35 2.76
C SER A 281 -9.46 -12.97 3.32
N THR A 282 -8.79 -12.28 4.25
CA THR A 282 -7.58 -12.78 4.93
C THR A 282 -7.85 -14.04 5.75
N PHE A 283 -8.95 -14.09 6.50
CA PHE A 283 -9.35 -15.29 7.24
C PHE A 283 -9.63 -16.48 6.31
N ASN A 284 -10.14 -16.23 5.10
CA ASN A 284 -10.36 -17.26 4.09
C ASN A 284 -9.05 -17.77 3.50
N MET A 285 -8.15 -16.86 3.14
CA MET A 285 -6.86 -17.18 2.53
C MET A 285 -5.95 -17.95 3.50
N CYS A 286 -5.93 -17.55 4.78
CA CYS A 286 -5.07 -18.14 5.80
C CYS A 286 -5.59 -19.47 6.36
N LYS A 287 -6.76 -19.98 5.91
CA LYS A 287 -7.18 -21.37 6.16
C LYS A 287 -6.11 -22.38 5.73
N ASP A 288 -5.33 -22.00 4.71
CA ASP A 288 -4.19 -22.77 4.24
C ASP A 288 -3.01 -22.64 5.22
N ASP A 289 -2.55 -23.78 5.73
CA ASP A 289 -1.45 -23.82 6.70
C ASP A 289 -0.15 -23.28 6.15
N VAL A 290 0.13 -23.49 4.86
CA VAL A 290 1.38 -23.02 4.23
C VAL A 290 1.32 -21.51 4.05
N THR A 291 0.18 -20.95 3.63
CA THR A 291 -0.04 -19.49 3.59
C THR A 291 0.19 -18.85 4.95
N MET A 292 -0.45 -19.36 6.01
CA MET A 292 -0.29 -18.82 7.35
C MET A 292 1.18 -18.91 7.82
N ALA A 293 1.81 -20.07 7.60
CA ALA A 293 3.19 -20.29 8.01
C ALA A 293 4.18 -19.35 7.30
N ILE A 294 3.94 -19.01 6.03
CA ILE A 294 4.74 -18.03 5.29
C ILE A 294 4.65 -16.65 5.94
N ILE A 295 3.44 -16.20 6.31
CA ILE A 295 3.24 -14.92 7.01
C ILE A 295 3.95 -14.93 8.37
N GLU A 296 3.80 -16.00 9.15
CA GLU A 296 4.46 -16.15 10.45
C GLU A 296 6.00 -16.13 10.33
N ALA A 297 6.56 -16.90 9.40
CA ALA A 297 8.00 -16.97 9.22
C ALA A 297 8.57 -15.64 8.71
N THR A 298 7.89 -14.99 7.76
CA THR A 298 8.29 -13.67 7.25
C THR A 298 8.28 -12.63 8.37
N THR A 299 7.23 -12.63 9.20
CA THR A 299 7.12 -11.77 10.39
C THR A 299 8.26 -12.04 11.39
N ALA A 300 8.57 -13.31 11.64
CA ALA A 300 9.63 -13.70 12.57
C ALA A 300 11.04 -13.34 12.04
N VAL A 301 11.28 -13.45 10.73
CA VAL A 301 12.52 -12.96 10.10
C VAL A 301 12.68 -11.46 10.32
N MET A 302 11.61 -10.69 10.07
CA MET A 302 11.62 -9.24 10.28
C MET A 302 11.92 -8.89 11.75
N ASP A 303 11.17 -9.47 12.69
CA ASP A 303 11.32 -9.23 14.12
C ASP A 303 12.74 -9.54 14.61
N SER A 304 13.24 -10.74 14.31
CA SER A 304 14.57 -11.17 14.74
C SER A 304 15.67 -10.30 14.12
N THR A 305 15.53 -9.94 12.85
CA THR A 305 16.50 -9.10 12.13
C THR A 305 16.55 -7.69 12.72
N LEU A 306 15.41 -7.05 12.93
CA LEU A 306 15.33 -5.71 13.52
C LEU A 306 15.92 -5.70 14.93
N ASN A 307 15.52 -6.64 15.80
CA ASN A 307 16.01 -6.69 17.18
C ASN A 307 17.53 -6.91 17.26
N LYS A 308 18.12 -7.72 16.37
CA LYS A 308 19.57 -7.92 16.29
C LYS A 308 20.32 -6.68 15.78
N ALA A 309 19.66 -5.85 14.97
CA ALA A 309 20.24 -4.64 14.39
C ALA A 309 20.07 -3.40 15.27
N LEU A 310 19.09 -3.39 16.19
CA LEU A 310 18.75 -2.26 17.07
C LEU A 310 19.95 -1.45 17.61
N PRO A 311 21.01 -2.07 18.18
CA PRO A 311 22.14 -1.32 18.75
C PRO A 311 23.02 -0.59 17.72
N LYS A 312 22.81 -0.84 16.42
CA LYS A 312 23.71 -0.44 15.33
C LYS A 312 23.09 0.58 14.37
N PHE A 313 21.78 0.83 14.46
CA PHE A 313 21.11 1.79 13.60
C PHE A 313 21.68 3.21 13.76
N LYS A 314 21.78 3.91 12.62
CA LYS A 314 22.31 5.27 12.56
C LYS A 314 21.22 6.32 12.36
N ASN A 315 20.14 5.95 11.68
CA ASN A 315 18.97 6.80 11.42
C ASN A 315 17.69 5.95 11.31
N GLU A 316 16.55 6.61 11.40
CA GLU A 316 15.21 6.07 11.33
C GLU A 316 14.89 5.38 10.00
N HIS A 317 15.48 5.84 8.89
CA HIS A 317 15.26 5.25 7.56
C HIS A 317 15.95 3.91 7.39
N GLU A 318 17.07 3.65 8.09
CA GLU A 318 17.72 2.34 8.11
C GLU A 318 16.81 1.27 8.73
N ILE A 319 15.95 1.64 9.68
CA ILE A 319 14.98 0.74 10.33
C ILE A 319 13.91 0.31 9.31
N LEU A 320 13.28 1.29 8.64
CA LEU A 320 12.28 1.02 7.59
C LEU A 320 12.86 0.23 6.42
N SER A 321 14.09 0.57 6.01
CA SER A 321 14.81 -0.14 4.96
C SER A 321 15.08 -1.59 5.35
N LEU A 322 15.49 -1.85 6.60
CA LEU A 322 15.77 -3.21 7.09
C LEU A 322 14.48 -4.01 7.29
N ALA A 323 13.40 -3.42 7.80
CA ALA A 323 12.12 -4.06 7.95
C ALA A 323 11.61 -4.61 6.60
N THR A 324 11.44 -3.71 5.62
CA THR A 324 10.95 -4.08 4.28
C THR A 324 11.93 -4.92 3.48
N GLY A 325 13.24 -4.75 3.68
CA GLY A 325 14.26 -5.54 3.01
C GLY A 325 14.39 -6.96 3.56
N SER A 326 14.25 -7.14 4.87
CA SER A 326 14.32 -8.46 5.52
C SER A 326 13.10 -9.32 5.19
N SER A 327 11.89 -8.75 5.13
CA SER A 327 10.71 -9.46 4.65
C SER A 327 10.83 -9.83 3.18
N ALA A 328 11.33 -8.91 2.33
CA ALA A 328 11.61 -9.20 0.92
C ALA A 328 12.60 -10.37 0.75
N CYS A 329 13.70 -10.39 1.52
CA CYS A 329 14.64 -11.51 1.54
C CYS A 329 13.97 -12.82 1.97
N ALA A 330 13.10 -12.77 2.99
CA ALA A 330 12.40 -13.95 3.49
C ALA A 330 11.51 -14.58 2.41
N VAL A 331 10.67 -13.75 1.76
CA VAL A 331 9.72 -14.21 0.75
C VAL A 331 10.43 -14.76 -0.50
N GLU A 332 11.45 -14.05 -1.00
CA GLU A 332 12.25 -14.57 -2.12
C GLU A 332 12.96 -15.87 -1.74
N TYR A 333 13.53 -15.94 -0.54
CA TYR A 333 14.21 -17.17 -0.10
C TYR A 333 13.22 -18.36 -0.04
N ILE A 334 11.98 -18.13 0.41
CA ILE A 334 10.91 -19.14 0.39
C ILE A 334 10.57 -19.59 -1.04
N LEU A 335 10.55 -18.68 -2.03
CA LEU A 335 10.40 -19.05 -3.45
C LEU A 335 11.54 -19.94 -3.94
N GLU A 336 12.78 -19.59 -3.58
CA GLU A 336 13.97 -20.33 -3.99
C GLU A 336 14.05 -21.74 -3.39
N LEU A 337 13.37 -22.01 -2.26
CA LEU A 337 13.27 -23.37 -1.69
C LEU A 337 12.51 -24.34 -2.60
N ASP A 338 11.62 -23.84 -3.48
CA ASP A 338 10.91 -24.62 -4.50
C ASP A 338 11.61 -24.52 -5.89
N GLY A 339 12.76 -23.84 -5.99
CA GLY A 339 13.48 -23.63 -7.25
C GLY A 339 12.92 -22.50 -8.13
N PHE A 340 12.01 -21.69 -7.61
CA PHE A 340 11.56 -20.45 -8.26
C PHE A 340 12.45 -19.27 -7.87
N ASN A 341 12.35 -18.16 -8.60
CA ASN A 341 13.02 -16.90 -8.26
C ASN A 341 12.24 -15.71 -8.83
N ALA A 342 12.57 -14.50 -8.38
CA ALA A 342 11.91 -13.29 -8.84
C ALA A 342 11.88 -13.13 -10.37
N PRO A 343 12.98 -13.30 -11.14
CA PRO A 343 12.92 -13.21 -12.61
C PRO A 343 11.88 -14.11 -13.26
N THR A 344 11.75 -15.35 -12.78
CA THR A 344 10.77 -16.31 -13.31
C THR A 344 9.34 -15.88 -13.00
N VAL A 345 9.05 -15.52 -11.74
CA VAL A 345 7.71 -15.14 -11.30
C VAL A 345 7.28 -13.80 -11.90
N VAL A 346 8.16 -12.81 -11.95
CA VAL A 346 7.88 -11.50 -12.56
C VAL A 346 7.56 -11.64 -14.04
N ASN A 347 8.32 -12.46 -14.78
CA ASN A 347 8.01 -12.75 -16.17
C ASN A 347 6.65 -13.46 -16.31
N LEU A 348 6.36 -14.45 -15.46
CA LEU A 348 5.07 -15.16 -15.47
C LEU A 348 3.88 -14.22 -15.25
N LEU A 349 3.92 -13.40 -14.20
CA LEU A 349 2.82 -12.49 -13.86
C LEU A 349 2.68 -11.36 -14.89
N THR A 350 3.79 -10.87 -15.45
CA THR A 350 3.75 -9.87 -16.53
C THR A 350 3.13 -10.44 -17.81
N GLN A 351 3.51 -11.67 -18.21
CA GLN A 351 2.88 -12.34 -19.36
C GLN A 351 1.39 -12.62 -19.10
N ARG A 352 1.05 -13.09 -17.90
CA ARG A 352 -0.34 -13.29 -17.48
C ARG A 352 -1.14 -11.99 -17.57
N PHE A 353 -0.58 -10.86 -17.12
CA PHE A 353 -1.23 -9.56 -17.24
C PHE A 353 -1.60 -9.23 -18.69
N HIS A 354 -0.68 -9.36 -19.63
CA HIS A 354 -0.96 -9.05 -21.03
C HIS A 354 -2.05 -9.95 -21.62
N ASN A 355 -2.09 -11.22 -21.23
CA ASN A 355 -3.17 -12.13 -21.61
C ASN A 355 -4.49 -11.72 -20.94
N PHE A 356 -4.46 -11.32 -19.68
CA PHE A 356 -5.64 -10.93 -18.92
C PHE A 356 -6.27 -9.63 -19.43
N VAL A 357 -5.46 -8.67 -19.89
CA VAL A 357 -5.94 -7.47 -20.60
C VAL A 357 -6.78 -7.84 -21.82
N GLN A 358 -6.35 -8.82 -22.60
CA GLN A 358 -7.07 -9.27 -23.80
C GLN A 358 -8.35 -10.05 -23.46
N LEU A 359 -8.35 -10.79 -22.34
CA LEU A 359 -9.52 -11.51 -21.87
C LEU A 359 -10.57 -10.59 -21.23
N ASN A 360 -10.12 -9.54 -20.53
CA ASN A 360 -10.96 -8.65 -19.73
C ASN A 360 -10.54 -7.18 -19.95
N PRO A 361 -10.94 -6.57 -21.09
CA PRO A 361 -10.60 -5.19 -21.39
C PRO A 361 -11.21 -4.19 -20.39
N THR A 362 -12.34 -4.55 -19.74
CA THR A 362 -13.02 -3.75 -18.70
C THR A 362 -12.57 -4.04 -17.27
N ARG A 363 -11.47 -4.80 -17.07
CA ARG A 363 -10.96 -5.10 -15.72
C ARG A 363 -10.76 -3.82 -14.90
N GLY A 364 -11.09 -3.87 -13.61
CA GLY A 364 -10.82 -2.76 -12.69
C GLY A 364 -9.32 -2.53 -12.53
N GLY A 365 -8.92 -1.27 -12.34
CA GLY A 365 -7.49 -0.93 -12.15
C GLY A 365 -6.88 -1.63 -10.93
N ALA A 366 -7.69 -1.89 -9.90
CA ALA A 366 -7.27 -2.56 -8.66
C ALA A 366 -6.94 -4.05 -8.85
N ALA A 367 -7.40 -4.70 -9.92
CA ALA A 367 -7.20 -6.13 -10.15
C ALA A 367 -5.72 -6.53 -10.26
N GLU A 368 -4.82 -5.57 -10.50
CA GLU A 368 -3.39 -5.81 -10.71
C GLU A 368 -2.52 -5.07 -9.67
N LEU A 369 -3.13 -4.37 -8.72
CA LEU A 369 -2.48 -3.54 -7.70
C LEU A 369 -1.42 -4.35 -6.96
N HIS A 370 -1.89 -5.36 -6.23
CA HIS A 370 -1.08 -6.14 -5.31
C HIS A 370 -0.08 -7.07 -6.01
N ASN A 371 -0.39 -7.52 -7.23
CA ASN A 371 0.58 -8.27 -8.05
C ASN A 371 1.82 -7.42 -8.33
N SER A 372 1.66 -6.12 -8.60
CA SER A 372 2.80 -5.23 -8.81
C SER A 372 3.65 -5.08 -7.54
N ASP A 373 3.02 -4.94 -6.36
CA ASP A 373 3.75 -4.81 -5.09
C ASP A 373 4.47 -6.11 -4.69
N PHE A 374 3.83 -7.26 -4.90
CA PHE A 374 4.46 -8.56 -4.69
C PHE A 374 5.69 -8.76 -5.59
N MET A 375 5.56 -8.45 -6.89
CA MET A 375 6.68 -8.52 -7.83
C MET A 375 7.85 -7.61 -7.42
N ASP A 376 7.55 -6.37 -7.00
CA ASP A 376 8.57 -5.43 -6.53
C ASP A 376 9.26 -5.91 -5.25
N MET A 377 8.51 -6.53 -4.33
CA MET A 377 9.05 -7.11 -3.10
C MET A 377 10.01 -8.27 -3.40
N ILE A 378 9.59 -9.26 -4.18
CA ILE A 378 10.45 -10.44 -4.46
C ILE A 378 11.66 -10.04 -5.30
N TYR A 379 11.53 -9.09 -6.22
CA TYR A 379 12.67 -8.58 -7.00
C TYR A 379 13.71 -7.87 -6.12
N ARG A 380 13.25 -7.09 -5.14
CA ARG A 380 14.12 -6.50 -4.13
C ARG A 380 14.82 -7.59 -3.29
N GLY A 381 14.07 -8.60 -2.86
CA GLY A 381 14.60 -9.75 -2.12
C GLY A 381 15.66 -10.50 -2.91
N TRP A 382 15.40 -10.74 -4.19
CA TRP A 382 16.31 -11.42 -5.12
C TRP A 382 17.64 -10.70 -5.23
N GLY A 383 17.66 -9.37 -5.34
CA GLY A 383 18.92 -8.62 -5.36
C GLY A 383 19.83 -8.91 -4.16
N TYR A 384 19.27 -8.97 -2.95
CA TYR A 384 20.03 -9.24 -1.72
C TYR A 384 20.43 -10.70 -1.57
N VAL A 385 19.52 -11.62 -1.91
CA VAL A 385 19.72 -13.07 -1.79
C VAL A 385 20.77 -13.54 -2.82
N ASP A 386 20.69 -13.06 -4.05
CA ASP A 386 21.62 -13.34 -5.15
C ASP A 386 23.03 -12.79 -4.85
N GLU A 387 23.14 -11.58 -4.28
CA GLU A 387 24.43 -11.06 -3.80
C GLU A 387 25.04 -11.98 -2.73
N ALA A 388 24.26 -12.40 -1.74
CA ALA A 388 24.75 -13.31 -0.70
C ALA A 388 25.16 -14.68 -1.26
N ARG A 389 24.45 -15.20 -2.27
CA ARG A 389 24.82 -16.45 -2.95
C ARG A 389 26.15 -16.34 -3.67
N ARG A 390 26.37 -15.23 -4.40
CA ARG A 390 27.67 -14.94 -5.04
C ARG A 390 28.79 -14.85 -4.03
N LEU A 391 28.57 -14.18 -2.89
CA LEU A 391 29.57 -14.05 -1.84
C LEU A 391 29.89 -15.39 -1.16
N LEU A 392 28.89 -16.26 -0.98
CA LEU A 392 29.10 -17.60 -0.45
C LEU A 392 29.94 -18.46 -1.41
N ASN A 393 29.78 -18.25 -2.73
CA ASN A 393 30.62 -18.83 -3.79
C ASN A 393 30.83 -20.36 -3.65
N GLY A 394 29.74 -21.11 -3.39
CA GLY A 394 29.80 -22.56 -3.22
C GLY A 394 30.44 -23.06 -1.92
N SER A 395 30.85 -22.15 -1.02
CA SER A 395 31.31 -22.51 0.33
C SER A 395 30.17 -23.11 1.15
N SER A 396 30.51 -24.00 2.09
CA SER A 396 29.55 -24.47 3.07
C SER A 396 29.18 -23.35 4.05
N GLY A 397 27.92 -23.33 4.49
CA GLY A 397 27.45 -22.35 5.47
C GLY A 397 26.01 -21.90 5.24
N LYS A 398 25.53 -21.04 6.13
CA LYS A 398 24.22 -20.41 6.00
C LYS A 398 24.29 -19.28 4.98
N LEU A 399 23.22 -19.12 4.20
CA LEU A 399 23.05 -17.95 3.36
C LEU A 399 22.69 -16.75 4.25
N VAL A 400 23.44 -15.65 4.13
CA VAL A 400 23.23 -14.44 4.97
C VAL A 400 23.13 -13.21 4.06
N PRO A 401 21.92 -12.89 3.57
CA PRO A 401 21.65 -11.61 2.89
C PRO A 401 21.99 -10.42 3.77
N LYS A 402 22.35 -9.31 3.13
CA LYS A 402 22.59 -8.04 3.82
C LYS A 402 21.74 -6.93 3.23
N VAL A 403 21.01 -6.24 4.09
CA VAL A 403 20.22 -5.05 3.73
C VAL A 403 20.86 -3.86 4.42
N SER A 404 21.32 -2.88 3.65
CA SER A 404 22.01 -1.69 4.17
C SER A 404 23.18 -2.03 5.12
N GLY A 405 23.85 -3.16 4.88
CA GLY A 405 24.97 -3.67 5.70
C GLY A 405 24.56 -4.52 6.91
N TYR A 406 23.27 -4.60 7.25
CA TYR A 406 22.75 -5.43 8.33
C TYR A 406 22.45 -6.85 7.83
N ALA A 407 22.87 -7.85 8.60
CA ALA A 407 22.62 -9.25 8.28
C ALA A 407 21.15 -9.60 8.52
N VAL A 408 20.51 -10.21 7.52
CA VAL A 408 19.14 -10.74 7.63
C VAL A 408 19.17 -12.12 8.27
N ASP A 409 18.30 -12.33 9.25
CA ASP A 409 18.16 -13.62 9.93
C ASP A 409 17.10 -14.50 9.26
N LEU A 410 17.53 -15.39 8.36
CA LEU A 410 16.65 -16.35 7.68
C LEU A 410 16.34 -17.60 8.53
N GLU A 411 16.91 -17.73 9.73
CA GLU A 411 16.72 -18.91 10.59
C GLU A 411 15.25 -19.22 10.92
N PRO A 412 14.34 -18.25 11.16
CA PRO A 412 12.93 -18.54 11.42
C PRO A 412 12.24 -19.35 10.30
N ILE A 413 12.69 -19.24 9.05
CA ILE A 413 12.19 -20.05 7.93
C ILE A 413 12.59 -21.53 8.13
N HIS A 414 13.84 -21.79 8.49
CA HIS A 414 14.35 -23.13 8.72
C HIS A 414 13.78 -23.80 9.98
N GLN A 415 13.35 -23.00 10.95
CA GLN A 415 12.71 -23.47 12.18
C GLN A 415 11.20 -23.68 12.01
N ASN A 416 10.60 -23.15 10.94
CA ASN A 416 9.18 -23.31 10.66
C ASN A 416 8.89 -24.71 10.09
N GLU A 417 8.20 -25.54 10.87
CA GLU A 417 7.90 -26.93 10.52
C GLU A 417 7.08 -27.04 9.22
N VAL A 418 6.10 -26.17 9.02
CA VAL A 418 5.22 -26.18 7.86
C VAL A 418 6.00 -25.86 6.59
N ILE A 419 6.78 -24.76 6.61
CA ILE A 419 7.58 -24.34 5.45
C ILE A 419 8.62 -25.40 5.11
N MET A 420 9.30 -25.99 6.08
CA MET A 420 10.35 -26.98 5.80
C MET A 420 9.81 -28.38 5.47
N ASN A 421 8.50 -28.62 5.58
CA ASN A 421 7.88 -29.91 5.26
C ASN A 421 6.66 -29.79 4.31
N PRO A 422 6.83 -29.23 3.09
CA PRO A 422 5.73 -29.03 2.15
C PRO A 422 5.04 -30.34 1.73
N GLN A 423 5.75 -31.47 1.80
CA GLN A 423 5.24 -32.81 1.51
C GLN A 423 4.08 -33.26 2.40
N ARG A 424 3.83 -32.58 3.53
CA ARG A 424 2.70 -32.87 4.41
C ARG A 424 1.39 -32.18 3.99
N TYR A 425 1.47 -31.24 3.05
CA TYR A 425 0.37 -30.36 2.63
C TYR A 425 -0.06 -30.58 1.18
N THR A 426 0.46 -31.61 0.53
CA THR A 426 0.08 -32.03 -0.83
C THR A 426 0.44 -33.50 -1.04
N TYR A 427 0.35 -34.00 -2.28
CA TYR A 427 0.87 -35.32 -2.65
C TYR A 427 2.38 -35.42 -2.38
N PRO A 428 2.85 -36.23 -1.40
CA PRO A 428 4.16 -36.04 -0.78
C PRO A 428 5.36 -36.10 -1.73
N ALA A 429 5.32 -36.98 -2.74
CA ALA A 429 6.42 -37.13 -3.69
C ALA A 429 6.52 -36.00 -4.73
N CYS A 430 5.49 -35.14 -4.82
CA CYS A 430 5.35 -34.09 -5.83
C CYS A 430 5.27 -32.69 -5.22
N ALA A 431 5.72 -32.52 -3.98
CA ALA A 431 5.57 -31.28 -3.20
C ALA A 431 6.56 -30.16 -3.58
N ILE A 432 6.73 -29.93 -4.88
CA ILE A 432 7.75 -29.03 -5.45
C ILE A 432 7.21 -27.64 -5.81
N THR A 433 5.91 -27.40 -5.68
CA THR A 433 5.28 -26.09 -5.97
C THR A 433 4.38 -25.60 -4.84
N VAL A 434 4.48 -26.19 -3.64
CA VAL A 434 3.53 -25.92 -2.55
C VAL A 434 3.72 -24.51 -2.02
N ARG A 435 4.95 -24.11 -1.71
CA ARG A 435 5.25 -22.77 -1.18
C ARG A 435 4.94 -21.74 -2.25
N PHE A 436 5.35 -22.02 -3.49
CA PHE A 436 4.99 -21.19 -4.65
C PHE A 436 3.47 -20.99 -4.76
N SER A 437 2.66 -22.04 -4.67
CA SER A 437 1.20 -21.93 -4.79
C SER A 437 0.54 -21.09 -3.69
N SER A 438 1.05 -21.15 -2.46
CA SER A 438 0.61 -20.27 -1.37
C SER A 438 1.08 -18.84 -1.57
N LEU A 439 2.30 -18.63 -2.10
CA LEU A 439 2.79 -17.31 -2.47
C LEU A 439 2.03 -16.68 -3.62
N MET A 440 1.53 -17.45 -4.59
CA MET A 440 0.67 -16.90 -5.66
C MET A 440 -0.67 -16.41 -5.13
N ARG A 441 -1.22 -17.04 -4.09
CA ARG A 441 -2.40 -16.48 -3.38
C ARG A 441 -2.05 -15.18 -2.66
N LEU A 442 -0.87 -15.13 -2.03
CA LEU A 442 -0.36 -13.92 -1.38
C LEU A 442 0.11 -12.83 -2.37
N ALA A 443 0.28 -13.15 -3.66
CA ALA A 443 0.58 -12.15 -4.67
C ALA A 443 -0.63 -11.25 -4.98
N ASP A 444 -1.84 -11.75 -4.74
CA ASP A 444 -3.07 -10.96 -4.85
C ASP A 444 -3.33 -10.12 -3.58
N TYR A 445 -2.63 -10.42 -2.49
CA TYR A 445 -2.72 -9.71 -1.21
C TYR A 445 -1.41 -9.85 -0.40
N PRO A 446 -0.37 -9.06 -0.71
CA PRO A 446 0.93 -9.15 -0.07
C PRO A 446 1.04 -8.27 1.17
N CYS A 447 -0.02 -7.57 1.60
CA CYS A 447 0.04 -6.50 2.61
C CYS A 447 0.66 -6.94 3.95
N LEU A 448 0.53 -8.21 4.33
CA LEU A 448 1.17 -8.77 5.54
C LEU A 448 2.61 -9.27 5.32
N LEU A 449 3.07 -9.36 4.07
CA LEU A 449 4.45 -9.70 3.67
C LEU A 449 5.29 -8.43 3.43
N THR A 450 4.75 -7.49 2.65
CA THR A 450 5.28 -6.12 2.57
C THR A 450 5.19 -5.44 3.93
N SER A 451 4.19 -5.85 4.72
CA SER A 451 3.88 -5.46 6.09
C SER A 451 3.50 -3.99 6.18
N GLU A 452 2.31 -3.70 5.66
CA GLU A 452 1.65 -2.40 5.82
C GLU A 452 1.48 -1.94 7.27
N PRO A 453 1.13 -2.82 8.25
CA PRO A 453 1.14 -2.42 9.65
C PRO A 453 2.50 -1.85 10.10
N VAL A 454 3.61 -2.48 9.67
CA VAL A 454 4.96 -2.02 10.03
C VAL A 454 5.31 -0.73 9.32
N THR A 455 5.07 -0.65 8.02
CA THR A 455 5.43 0.54 7.23
C THR A 455 4.60 1.74 7.67
N ALA A 456 3.29 1.62 7.88
CA ALA A 456 2.44 2.70 8.36
C ALA A 456 2.93 3.23 9.72
N THR A 457 3.15 2.36 10.71
CA THR A 457 3.65 2.77 12.03
C THR A 457 5.05 3.38 11.98
N MET A 458 5.98 2.81 11.20
CA MET A 458 7.33 3.37 11.05
C MET A 458 7.31 4.73 10.35
N LEU A 459 6.51 4.88 9.30
CA LEU A 459 6.42 6.13 8.54
C LEU A 459 5.76 7.23 9.35
N THR A 460 4.75 6.92 10.16
CA THR A 460 4.22 7.88 11.14
C THR A 460 5.31 8.41 12.07
N ASN A 461 6.16 7.51 12.61
CA ASN A 461 7.27 7.92 13.46
C ASN A 461 8.32 8.77 12.71
N ILE A 462 8.64 8.43 11.46
CA ILE A 462 9.58 9.18 10.59
C ILE A 462 9.02 10.57 10.26
N ILE A 463 7.72 10.65 9.92
CA ILE A 463 7.03 11.90 9.63
C ILE A 463 6.97 12.78 10.87
N ALA A 464 6.75 12.20 12.05
CA ALA A 464 6.72 12.95 13.30
C ALA A 464 8.07 13.63 13.60
N LEU A 465 9.20 13.08 13.13
CA LEU A 465 10.51 13.72 13.21
C LEU A 465 10.72 14.83 12.15
N ASN A 466 9.94 14.81 11.07
CA ASN A 466 10.14 15.63 9.87
C ASN A 466 8.82 16.22 9.34
N LYS A 467 7.94 16.70 10.24
CA LYS A 467 6.52 17.01 9.93
C LYS A 467 6.31 18.03 8.80
N GLU A 468 7.27 18.91 8.58
CA GLU A 468 7.23 19.97 7.58
C GLU A 468 7.44 19.47 6.14
N ASN A 469 7.97 18.26 5.97
CA ASN A 469 8.26 17.68 4.66
C ASN A 469 7.25 16.59 4.29
N PRO A 470 6.66 16.61 3.08
CA PRO A 470 5.77 15.53 2.64
C PRO A 470 6.55 14.23 2.44
N ALA A 471 6.10 13.16 3.10
CA ALA A 471 6.67 11.83 2.93
C ALA A 471 6.19 11.09 1.67
N SER A 472 5.05 11.51 1.09
CA SER A 472 4.39 10.83 -0.02
C SER A 472 4.20 11.73 -1.25
N PRO A 473 4.26 11.17 -2.47
CA PRO A 473 4.87 9.89 -2.79
C PRO A 473 6.38 9.93 -2.53
N VAL A 474 7.01 8.77 -2.33
CA VAL A 474 8.47 8.74 -2.13
C VAL A 474 9.14 9.20 -3.42
N ARG A 475 9.98 10.24 -3.31
CA ARG A 475 10.73 10.85 -4.43
C ARG A 475 11.99 10.04 -4.77
N THR A 476 11.81 8.74 -5.01
CA THR A 476 12.90 7.82 -5.37
C THR A 476 12.46 6.81 -6.42
N CYS A 477 13.43 6.21 -7.11
CA CYS A 477 13.17 5.07 -7.98
C CYS A 477 12.79 3.85 -7.14
N LYS A 478 11.55 3.34 -7.28
CA LYS A 478 11.11 2.07 -6.64
C LYS A 478 11.89 0.85 -7.13
N ASN A 479 12.57 0.96 -8.27
CA ASN A 479 13.18 -0.15 -9.00
C ASN A 479 12.13 -1.22 -9.38
N CYS A 480 11.00 -0.79 -9.96
CA CYS A 480 9.86 -1.64 -10.28
C CYS A 480 10.29 -2.88 -11.07
N ALA A 481 9.89 -4.06 -10.61
CA ALA A 481 10.32 -5.36 -11.13
C ALA A 481 9.93 -5.54 -12.60
N ALA A 482 8.66 -5.34 -12.94
CA ALA A 482 8.17 -5.50 -14.32
C ALA A 482 8.88 -4.55 -15.29
N ALA A 483 9.19 -3.32 -14.86
CA ALA A 483 9.91 -2.34 -15.68
C ALA A 483 11.43 -2.54 -15.74
N SER A 484 11.99 -3.40 -14.88
CA SER A 484 13.44 -3.66 -14.79
C SER A 484 13.82 -4.99 -15.42
N LEU A 485 12.93 -5.98 -15.35
CA LEU A 485 13.19 -7.35 -15.82
C LEU A 485 12.54 -7.68 -17.17
N VAL A 486 11.40 -7.04 -17.50
CA VAL A 486 10.58 -7.44 -18.66
C VAL A 486 10.41 -6.28 -19.65
N ASP A 487 9.83 -5.17 -19.20
CA ASP A 487 9.44 -4.05 -20.07
C ASP A 487 10.38 -2.85 -19.96
N PHE A 488 10.80 -2.26 -21.08
CA PHE A 488 11.67 -1.07 -21.11
C PHE A 488 10.92 0.27 -20.90
N ARG A 489 10.04 0.31 -19.90
CA ARG A 489 9.11 1.44 -19.66
C ARG A 489 9.56 2.41 -18.57
N HIS A 490 10.74 2.20 -17.98
CA HIS A 490 11.27 3.02 -16.88
C HIS A 490 11.30 4.53 -17.19
N HIS A 491 11.62 4.90 -18.44
CA HIS A 491 11.72 6.29 -18.90
C HIS A 491 10.38 7.07 -18.88
N HIS A 492 9.25 6.41 -18.60
CA HIS A 492 7.95 7.06 -18.43
C HIS A 492 7.63 7.45 -16.97
N CYS A 493 8.46 7.06 -16.01
CA CYS A 493 8.31 7.45 -14.61
C CYS A 493 8.93 8.84 -14.38
N GLN A 494 8.22 9.71 -13.67
CA GLN A 494 8.67 11.06 -13.32
C GLN A 494 9.11 11.21 -11.85
N TRP A 495 9.64 10.16 -11.22
CA TRP A 495 10.05 10.22 -9.81
C TRP A 495 11.09 11.32 -9.54
N ARG A 496 11.95 11.65 -10.52
CA ARG A 496 12.95 12.74 -10.39
C ARG A 496 12.33 14.12 -10.54
N GLU A 497 11.27 14.22 -11.33
CA GLU A 497 10.57 15.46 -11.61
C GLU A 497 9.24 15.55 -10.85
N ALA A 498 9.11 14.82 -9.74
CA ALA A 498 8.00 14.94 -8.82
C ALA A 498 7.99 16.35 -8.22
N VAL A 499 6.80 16.96 -8.16
CA VAL A 499 6.56 18.23 -7.45
C VAL A 499 6.91 18.13 -5.97
#